data_AF-A0A7S3MQU6-F1
#
_entry.id   AF-A0A7S3MQU6-F1
#
_cell.length_a   1.000
_cell.length_b   1.000
_cell.length_c   1.000
_cell.angle_alpha   90.00
_cell.angle_beta   90.00
_cell.angle_gamma   90.00
#
_symmetry.space_group_name_H-M   'P 1'
#
loop_
_entity.id
_entity.type
_entity.pdbx_description
1 polymer ?
#
loop_
_entity_poly.entity_id
_entity_poly.type
_entity_poly.pdbx_seq_one_letter_code
_entity_poly.pdbx_strand_id
1 'polypeptide(L)'
;RLHGAYFTPTQRFMSDKDATSLLTKDTTLELTHTQAKYCLSFCKMPIKDEVSDFEKYHKLQPVELMEMIGRAAKIRFTNTEYDDEGLEKKIEMVLDQLFALVNFKRRDVNIGAESESNSDEDY
;
A
#
# COMPACT_ATOMS: atom_id res chain seq x y z
N ARG A 1 10.90 -16.03 -3.38
CA ARG A 1 12.10 -15.42 -4.02
C ARG A 1 11.95 -13.90 -4.23
N LEU A 2 10.74 -13.32 -4.18
CA LEU A 2 10.50 -11.86 -4.28
C LEU A 2 10.92 -11.05 -3.03
N HIS A 3 10.76 -11.60 -1.83
CA HIS A 3 11.14 -10.92 -0.57
C HIS A 3 12.62 -10.48 -0.54
N GLY A 4 13.53 -11.25 -1.15
CA GLY A 4 14.94 -10.88 -1.24
C GLY A 4 15.27 -9.81 -2.29
N ALA A 5 14.32 -9.48 -3.19
CA ALA A 5 14.50 -8.41 -4.18
C ALA A 5 14.23 -7.03 -3.58
N TYR A 6 13.32 -6.93 -2.60
CA TYR A 6 12.98 -5.67 -1.94
C TYR A 6 13.67 -5.47 -0.59
N PHE A 7 14.19 -6.54 0.02
CA PHE A 7 14.93 -6.50 1.27
C PHE A 7 16.29 -7.17 1.12
N THR A 8 17.32 -6.35 0.92
CA THR A 8 18.69 -6.72 1.31
C THR A 8 18.89 -6.31 2.79
N PRO A 9 19.76 -6.97 3.57
CA PRO A 9 19.95 -6.65 4.99
C PRO A 9 20.32 -5.17 5.27
N THR A 10 20.84 -4.49 4.24
CA THR A 10 21.23 -3.08 4.26
C THR A 10 20.15 -2.13 3.72
N GLN A 11 19.18 -2.60 2.94
CA GLN A 11 18.14 -1.77 2.33
C GLN A 11 16.82 -1.91 3.09
N ARG A 12 16.52 -0.90 3.91
CA ARG A 12 15.29 -0.81 4.72
C ARG A 12 14.18 0.02 4.06
N PHE A 13 14.28 0.26 2.76
CA PHE A 13 13.33 1.11 2.02
C PHE A 13 12.98 0.52 0.66
N MET A 14 11.74 0.74 0.24
CA MET A 14 11.29 0.42 -1.11
C MET A 14 11.55 1.62 -2.01
N SER A 15 12.18 1.41 -3.18
CA SER A 15 12.39 2.49 -4.16
C SER A 15 11.11 2.81 -4.92
N ASP A 16 11.02 4.00 -5.52
CA ASP A 16 9.90 4.38 -6.38
C ASP A 16 9.66 3.38 -7.53
N LYS A 17 10.75 2.84 -8.09
CA LYS A 17 10.71 1.84 -9.16
C LYS A 17 10.12 0.51 -8.67
N ASP A 18 10.49 0.10 -7.47
CA ASP A 18 10.00 -1.12 -6.84
C ASP A 18 8.53 -0.99 -6.48
N ALA A 19 8.14 0.16 -5.89
CA ALA A 19 6.75 0.48 -5.57
C ALA A 19 5.85 0.51 -6.81
N THR A 20 6.34 1.09 -7.91
CA THR A 20 5.62 1.10 -9.18
C THR A 20 5.51 -0.31 -9.77
N SER A 21 6.59 -1.12 -9.69
CA SER A 21 6.58 -2.50 -10.18
C SER A 21 5.61 -3.37 -9.39
N LEU A 22 5.55 -3.16 -8.07
CA LEU A 22 4.64 -3.86 -7.16
C LEU A 22 3.17 -3.73 -7.61
N LEU A 23 2.75 -2.51 -7.96
CA LEU A 23 1.37 -2.22 -8.37
C LEU A 23 1.04 -2.56 -9.83
N THR A 24 2.04 -2.76 -10.68
CA THR A 24 1.84 -2.89 -12.14
C THR A 24 2.21 -4.26 -12.71
N LYS A 25 3.28 -4.88 -12.21
CA LYS A 25 3.87 -6.11 -12.77
C LYS A 25 3.78 -7.29 -11.82
N ASP A 26 4.02 -7.04 -10.54
CA ASP A 26 4.17 -8.11 -9.57
C ASP A 26 2.80 -8.59 -9.03
N THR A 27 1.78 -7.73 -9.09
CA THR A 27 0.41 -8.05 -8.67
C THR A 27 -0.54 -8.18 -9.86
N THR A 28 -1.67 -8.85 -9.63
CA THR A 28 -2.82 -8.91 -10.55
C THR A 28 -3.73 -7.68 -10.45
N LEU A 29 -3.21 -6.57 -9.90
CA LEU A 29 -3.97 -5.33 -9.78
C LEU A 29 -4.19 -4.66 -11.13
N GLU A 30 -3.42 -4.98 -12.18
CA GLU A 30 -3.62 -4.42 -13.52
C GLU A 30 -3.67 -2.89 -13.57
N LEU A 31 -3.05 -2.22 -12.59
CA LEU A 31 -2.96 -0.76 -12.61
C LEU A 31 -2.04 -0.34 -13.75
N THR A 32 -2.47 0.68 -14.49
CA THR A 32 -1.59 1.31 -15.46
C THR A 32 -0.43 2.01 -14.76
N HIS A 33 0.68 2.18 -15.48
CA HIS A 33 1.84 2.90 -14.95
C HIS A 33 1.49 4.33 -14.49
N THR A 34 0.53 4.99 -15.16
CA THR A 34 0.04 6.32 -14.76
C THR A 34 -0.71 6.27 -13.43
N GLN A 35 -1.58 5.28 -13.23
CA GLN A 35 -2.31 5.10 -11.97
C GLN A 35 -1.37 4.74 -10.82
N ALA A 36 -0.39 3.86 -11.04
CA ALA A 36 0.60 3.52 -10.04
C ALA A 36 1.47 4.73 -9.63
N LYS A 37 1.90 5.54 -10.62
CA LYS A 37 2.58 6.80 -10.34
C LYS A 37 1.72 7.79 -9.57
N TYR A 38 0.42 7.89 -9.89
CA TYR A 38 -0.50 8.70 -9.13
C TYR A 38 -0.56 8.23 -7.66
N CYS A 39 -0.73 6.93 -7.40
CA CYS A 39 -0.73 6.41 -6.03
C CYS A 39 0.56 6.77 -5.27
N LEU A 40 1.71 6.61 -5.93
CA LEU A 40 3.02 6.89 -5.35
C LEU A 40 3.22 8.39 -5.08
N SER A 41 2.89 9.26 -6.03
CA SER A 41 3.08 10.72 -5.87
C SER A 41 2.20 11.29 -4.77
N PHE A 42 0.98 10.78 -4.61
CA PHE A 42 0.03 11.28 -3.62
C PHE A 42 0.16 10.63 -2.23
N CYS A 43 0.97 9.57 -2.08
CA CYS A 43 1.27 9.00 -0.77
C CYS A 43 2.50 9.62 -0.11
N LYS A 44 3.30 10.41 -0.84
CA LYS A 44 4.52 11.04 -0.32
C LYS A 44 4.20 12.15 0.67
N MET A 45 4.90 12.15 1.80
CA MET A 45 4.83 13.23 2.78
C MET A 45 5.87 14.32 2.49
N PRO A 46 5.55 15.60 2.77
CA PRO A 46 6.51 16.68 2.64
C PRO A 46 7.68 16.48 3.62
N ILE A 47 8.89 16.68 3.14
CA ILE A 47 10.12 16.59 3.94
C ILE A 47 10.44 17.99 4.47
N LYS A 48 10.77 18.09 5.75
CA LYS A 48 11.06 19.39 6.42
C LYS A 48 12.22 20.15 5.75
N ASP A 49 13.22 19.44 5.24
CA ASP A 49 14.38 19.99 4.56
C ASP A 49 14.62 19.26 3.23
N GLU A 50 13.74 19.53 2.27
CA GLU A 50 13.70 18.85 0.97
C GLU A 50 14.97 19.06 0.12
N VAL A 51 15.64 20.20 0.28
CA VAL A 51 16.83 20.57 -0.51
C VAL A 51 18.05 19.76 -0.11
N SER A 52 18.24 19.52 1.20
CA SER A 52 19.37 18.74 1.70
C SER A 52 19.13 17.22 1.64
N ASP A 53 17.87 16.79 1.68
CA ASP A 53 17.48 15.38 1.80
C ASP A 53 16.67 14.85 0.61
N PHE A 54 16.92 15.35 -0.61
CA PHE A 54 16.18 14.96 -1.82
C PHE A 54 16.13 13.43 -2.04
N GLU A 55 17.19 12.71 -1.70
CA GLU A 55 17.21 11.24 -1.81
C GLU A 55 16.14 10.54 -0.96
N LYS A 56 15.71 11.14 0.15
CA LYS A 56 14.66 10.58 1.00
C LYS A 56 13.31 10.57 0.28
N TYR A 57 13.10 11.49 -0.66
CA TYR A 57 11.89 11.54 -1.47
C TYR A 57 11.71 10.26 -2.32
N HIS A 58 12.80 9.66 -2.77
CA HIS A 58 12.79 8.41 -3.55
C HIS A 58 12.69 7.13 -2.70
N LYS A 59 12.63 7.27 -1.38
CA LYS A 59 12.54 6.16 -0.43
C LYS A 59 11.13 6.10 0.14
N LEU A 60 10.38 5.06 -0.19
CA LEU A 60 9.04 4.86 0.33
C LEU A 60 9.10 4.39 1.79
N GLN A 61 8.50 5.18 2.69
CA GLN A 61 8.35 4.82 4.10
C GLN A 61 7.19 3.81 4.29
N PRO A 62 7.17 3.03 5.38
CA PRO A 62 6.07 2.09 5.65
C PRO A 62 4.68 2.73 5.68
N VAL A 63 4.56 3.94 6.23
CA VAL A 63 3.29 4.69 6.26
C VAL A 63 2.84 5.12 4.87
N GLU A 64 3.79 5.53 4.02
CA GLU A 64 3.51 5.91 2.63
C GLU A 64 3.11 4.67 1.80
N LEU A 65 3.69 3.50 2.09
CA LEU A 65 3.27 2.24 1.49
C LEU A 65 1.82 1.89 1.85
N MET A 66 1.40 2.06 3.12
CA MET A 66 0.02 1.84 3.53
C MET A 66 -0.96 2.78 2.82
N GLU A 67 -0.62 4.07 2.74
CA GLU A 67 -1.41 5.06 2.01
C GLU A 67 -1.48 4.75 0.50
N MET A 68 -0.37 4.31 -0.09
CA MET A 68 -0.30 3.89 -1.49
C MET A 68 -1.23 2.70 -1.77
N ILE A 69 -1.31 1.73 -0.86
CA ILE A 69 -2.22 0.57 -0.95
C ILE A 69 -3.69 1.04 -0.89
N GLY A 70 -4.04 1.93 0.03
CA GLY A 70 -5.40 2.49 0.11
C GLY A 70 -5.81 3.22 -1.18
N ARG A 71 -4.90 4.00 -1.76
CA ARG A 71 -5.13 4.67 -3.05
C ARG A 71 -5.25 3.69 -4.21
N ALA A 72 -4.39 2.68 -4.26
CA ALA A 72 -4.46 1.61 -5.26
C ALA A 72 -5.81 0.89 -5.19
N ALA A 73 -6.30 0.59 -3.98
CA ALA A 73 -7.62 -0.01 -3.76
C ALA A 73 -8.74 0.88 -4.29
N LYS A 74 -8.73 2.18 -3.96
CA LYS A 74 -9.74 3.13 -4.45
C LYS A 74 -9.81 3.20 -5.98
N ILE A 75 -8.65 3.24 -6.64
CA ILE A 75 -8.56 3.37 -8.10
C ILE A 75 -8.89 2.05 -8.81
N ARG A 76 -8.43 0.92 -8.28
CA ARG A 76 -8.58 -0.38 -8.94
C ARG A 76 -10.03 -0.80 -9.09
N PHE A 77 -10.85 -0.49 -8.10
CA PHE A 77 -12.24 -0.95 -8.05
C PHE A 77 -13.25 0.07 -8.58
N THR A 78 -12.80 1.24 -9.05
CA THR A 78 -13.67 2.22 -9.71
C THR A 78 -14.28 1.62 -10.98
N ASN A 79 -15.60 1.76 -11.18
CA ASN A 79 -16.34 1.17 -12.30
C ASN A 79 -16.24 -0.36 -12.40
N THR A 80 -16.04 -1.06 -11.28
CA THR A 80 -16.08 -2.52 -11.21
C THR A 80 -17.28 -3.00 -10.39
N GLU A 81 -17.52 -4.30 -10.33
CA GLU A 81 -18.56 -4.88 -9.45
C GLU A 81 -18.33 -4.57 -7.96
N TYR A 82 -17.11 -4.21 -7.56
CA TYR A 82 -16.75 -3.84 -6.19
C TYR A 82 -16.79 -2.33 -5.96
N ASP A 83 -17.28 -1.51 -6.88
CA ASP A 83 -17.22 -0.04 -6.72
C ASP A 83 -18.06 0.46 -5.54
N ASP A 84 -19.18 -0.21 -5.23
CA ASP A 84 -20.05 0.12 -4.10
C ASP A 84 -19.54 -0.46 -2.76
N GLU A 85 -18.51 -1.31 -2.78
CA GLU A 85 -17.92 -1.88 -1.57
C GLU A 85 -17.13 -0.83 -0.77
N GLY A 86 -17.09 -1.03 0.55
CA GLY A 86 -16.30 -0.20 1.46
C GLY A 86 -14.80 -0.24 1.15
N LEU A 87 -14.09 0.85 1.50
CA LEU A 87 -12.66 0.97 1.23
C LEU A 87 -11.86 -0.12 1.97
N GLU A 88 -12.30 -0.49 3.17
CA GLU A 88 -11.74 -1.59 3.95
C GLU A 88 -11.76 -2.90 3.17
N LYS A 89 -12.87 -3.21 2.49
CA LYS A 89 -12.99 -4.44 1.71
C LYS A 89 -12.10 -4.43 0.47
N LYS A 90 -12.03 -3.27 -0.19
CA LYS A 90 -11.12 -3.05 -1.33
C LYS A 90 -9.66 -3.19 -0.90
N ILE A 91 -9.27 -2.65 0.26
CA ILE A 91 -7.91 -2.79 0.80
C ILE A 91 -7.60 -4.25 1.10
N GLU A 92 -8.53 -4.98 1.72
CA GLU A 92 -8.38 -6.42 1.95
C GLU A 92 -8.03 -7.19 0.67
N MET A 93 -8.78 -6.94 -0.41
CA MET A 93 -8.55 -7.59 -1.71
C MET A 93 -7.19 -7.25 -2.33
N VAL A 94 -6.69 -6.03 -2.10
CA VAL A 94 -5.34 -5.62 -2.52
C VAL A 94 -4.28 -6.33 -1.67
N LEU A 95 -4.48 -6.37 -0.35
CA LEU A 95 -3.54 -7.01 0.58
C LEU A 95 -3.44 -8.52 0.34
N ASP A 96 -4.54 -9.20 0.00
CA ASP A 96 -4.52 -10.62 -0.34
C ASP A 96 -3.64 -10.90 -1.56
N GLN A 97 -3.66 -10.02 -2.57
CA GLN A 97 -2.78 -10.11 -3.73
C GLN A 97 -1.31 -9.83 -3.38
N LEU A 98 -1.05 -8.85 -2.52
CA LEU A 98 0.32 -8.50 -2.09
C LEU A 98 0.93 -9.59 -1.21
N PHE A 99 0.17 -10.14 -0.27
CA PHE A 99 0.63 -11.19 0.64
C PHE A 99 0.90 -12.51 -0.09
N ALA A 100 0.15 -12.79 -1.16
CA ALA A 100 0.44 -13.93 -2.04
C ALA A 100 1.88 -13.89 -2.60
N LEU A 101 2.46 -12.71 -2.84
CA LEU A 101 3.82 -12.55 -3.37
C LEU A 101 4.91 -13.05 -2.41
N VAL A 102 4.61 -13.06 -1.11
CA VAL A 102 5.52 -13.50 -0.05
C VAL A 102 5.09 -14.83 0.56
N ASN A 103 4.14 -15.54 -0.07
CA ASN A 103 3.51 -16.76 0.45
C ASN A 103 2.93 -16.57 1.86
N PHE A 104 2.50 -15.36 2.17
CA PHE A 104 1.80 -15.05 3.41
C PHE A 104 0.30 -15.19 3.17
N LYS A 105 -0.39 -15.88 4.08
CA LYS A 105 -1.86 -15.93 4.08
C LYS A 105 -2.37 -15.11 5.24
N ARG A 106 -3.35 -14.26 4.95
CA ARG A 106 -4.09 -13.54 5.99
C ARG A 106 -4.70 -14.56 6.94
N ARG A 107 -4.62 -14.30 8.24
CA ARG A 107 -5.42 -15.06 9.22
C ARG A 107 -6.82 -14.50 9.19
N ASP A 108 -7.81 -15.36 9.02
CA ASP A 108 -9.20 -14.94 9.16
C ASP A 108 -9.42 -14.46 10.60
N VAL A 109 -9.85 -13.21 10.74
CA VAL A 109 -10.23 -12.66 12.03
C VAL A 109 -11.61 -13.21 12.34
N ASN A 110 -11.74 -13.97 13.43
CA ASN A 110 -13.05 -14.33 13.96
C ASN A 110 -13.75 -13.04 14.39
N ILE A 111 -14.72 -12.57 13.61
CA ILE A 111 -15.49 -11.32 13.82
C ILE A 111 -16.35 -11.36 15.11
N GLY A 112 -16.22 -12.41 15.93
CA GLY A 112 -16.87 -12.50 17.24
C GLY A 112 -16.17 -11.76 18.39
N ALA A 113 -15.00 -11.17 18.15
CA ALA A 113 -14.26 -10.43 19.17
C ALA A 113 -14.25 -8.92 18.86
N GLU A 114 -15.21 -8.22 19.46
CA GLU A 114 -15.11 -6.84 19.93
C GLU A 114 -14.74 -5.76 18.90
N SER A 115 -15.78 -5.24 18.24
CA SER A 115 -15.83 -3.82 17.89
C SER A 115 -16.01 -2.96 19.16
N GLU A 116 -15.08 -3.04 20.11
CA GLU A 116 -14.94 -2.00 21.13
C GLU A 116 -14.06 -0.88 20.55
N SER A 117 -14.66 -0.10 19.67
CA SER A 117 -14.14 1.21 19.30
C SER A 117 -14.30 2.12 20.52
N ASN A 118 -13.29 2.19 21.39
CA ASN A 118 -13.18 3.27 22.36
C ASN A 118 -12.88 4.56 21.60
N SER A 119 -13.94 5.31 21.32
CA SER A 119 -13.86 6.70 20.92
C SER A 119 -13.36 7.49 22.13
N ASP A 120 -12.09 7.94 22.08
CA ASP A 120 -11.59 8.93 23.04
C ASP A 120 -12.25 10.30 22.73
N GLU A 121 -13.52 10.43 23.10
CA GLU A 121 -14.16 11.72 23.35
C GLU A 121 -14.02 12.02 24.84
N ASP A 122 -12.90 12.63 25.22
CA ASP A 122 -12.80 13.56 26.36
C ASP A 122 -11.40 14.18 26.41
N TYR A 123 -11.26 15.43 25.95
CA TYR A 123 -10.67 16.57 26.70
C TYR A 123 -10.62 17.87 25.87
#